data_AF-A0AAD4PNS2-F1
#
_entry.id   AF-A0AAD4PNS2-F1
#
_cell.length_a   1.000
_cell.length_b   1.000
_cell.length_c   1.000
_cell.angle_alpha   90.00
_cell.angle_beta   90.00
_cell.angle_gamma   90.00
#
_symmetry.space_group_name_H-M   'P 1'
#
loop_
_entity.id
_entity.type
_entity.pdbx_description
1 polymer ?
#
loop_
_entity_poly.entity_id
_entity_poly.type
_entity_poly.pdbx_seq_one_letter_code
_entity_poly.pdbx_strand_id
1 'polypeptide(L)'
;QSPKESTLHLTYRFALFFLAGSLAAFAYHALASTNSPWRQLHRLPAAHYLQTRDEFAVYSVDELNAFKEFYDKSVSDSVGASFSEAEQTNIKEAMGSLRLAQEMYMAGKDDKALRLFEHALALAPKHPEVLLRYGEFLEHNQRNIVLADQYYFQALSISPSNTEAFANRQRTADVVQTLDERRLLSLDEKRDALSAIHEANSALRRAKKEAYFQHIYHSVGIEGNTMTLAQTRSVLETRMAVDGKSIDEHNEILGMDLAMKYINASLVQKLEITLKDILELHRRVLGHVDPIEGGEFRRNQVYVGGHVPPGPGDLALLMQRFERWLNSEQSNSLHPVNYAALAHYKLVHIHPFVDGNGRTSRLLMNTLLMRAGYPPVIIPKQQRSKYYHFLKLANEGDIRPFVRFIADCTEKTLDLYLWATSDLPQQIPMLIQAESDGGEVAKLQSYGAFYESAMDPGLGADP
;
A
#
# COMPACT_ATOMS: atom_id res chain seq x y z
N GLN A 1 57.94 -51.58 -31.99
CA GLN A 1 56.65 -51.09 -32.54
C GLN A 1 56.12 -50.02 -31.59
N SER A 2 55.60 -48.92 -32.12
CA SER A 2 55.72 -47.57 -31.52
C SER A 2 54.72 -47.28 -30.38
N PRO A 3 55.07 -46.44 -29.38
CA PRO A 3 54.15 -46.00 -28.33
C PRO A 3 53.09 -44.98 -28.82
N LYS A 4 53.18 -44.51 -30.07
CA LYS A 4 52.30 -43.45 -30.61
C LYS A 4 50.87 -43.92 -30.92
N GLU A 5 50.64 -45.23 -31.09
CA GLU A 5 49.30 -45.75 -31.43
C GLU A 5 48.35 -45.81 -30.21
N SER A 6 48.88 -45.98 -28.99
CA SER A 6 48.06 -46.04 -27.77
C SER A 6 47.48 -44.68 -27.37
N THR A 7 48.26 -43.61 -27.54
CA THR A 7 47.84 -42.23 -27.26
C THR A 7 46.82 -41.73 -28.29
N LEU A 8 46.92 -42.17 -29.54
CA LEU A 8 45.97 -41.79 -30.59
C LEU A 8 44.58 -42.40 -30.36
N HIS A 9 44.52 -43.64 -29.86
CA HIS A 9 43.25 -44.28 -29.53
C HIS A 9 42.56 -43.67 -28.31
N LEU A 10 43.33 -43.18 -27.32
CA LEU A 10 42.78 -42.53 -26.14
C LEU A 10 42.25 -41.12 -26.48
N THR A 11 42.97 -40.35 -27.29
CA THR A 11 42.51 -39.03 -27.74
C THR A 11 41.31 -39.13 -28.67
N TYR A 12 41.24 -40.15 -29.54
CA TYR A 12 40.05 -40.41 -30.36
C TYR A 12 38.83 -40.77 -29.52
N ARG A 13 39.00 -41.58 -28.46
CA ARG A 13 37.91 -41.94 -27.54
C ARG A 13 37.42 -40.74 -26.72
N PHE A 14 38.32 -39.87 -26.26
CA PHE A 14 37.94 -38.62 -25.59
C PHE A 14 37.26 -37.64 -26.54
N ALA A 15 37.74 -37.52 -27.79
CA ALA A 15 37.11 -36.67 -28.80
C ALA A 15 35.72 -37.17 -29.18
N LEU A 16 35.53 -38.49 -29.32
CA LEU A 16 34.22 -39.11 -29.55
C LEU A 16 33.27 -38.91 -28.36
N PHE A 17 33.76 -38.98 -27.12
CA PHE A 17 32.96 -38.71 -25.92
C PHE A 17 32.51 -37.24 -25.84
N PHE A 18 33.40 -36.30 -26.19
CA PHE A 18 33.06 -34.87 -26.24
C PHE A 18 32.14 -34.54 -27.41
N LEU A 19 32.32 -35.14 -28.59
CA LEU A 19 31.43 -34.98 -29.73
C LEU A 19 30.04 -35.58 -29.45
N ALA A 20 29.97 -36.76 -28.84
CA ALA A 20 28.71 -37.37 -28.42
C ALA A 20 28.02 -36.57 -27.31
N GLY A 21 28.77 -36.05 -26.34
CA GLY A 21 28.24 -35.17 -25.29
C GLY A 21 27.75 -33.83 -25.83
N SER A 22 28.45 -33.25 -26.82
CA SER A 22 28.06 -31.99 -27.47
C SER A 22 26.88 -32.18 -28.43
N LEU A 23 26.80 -33.31 -29.14
CA LEU A 23 25.62 -33.68 -29.92
C LEU A 23 24.42 -34.01 -29.05
N ALA A 24 24.60 -34.64 -27.88
CA ALA A 24 23.54 -34.87 -26.91
C ALA A 24 23.07 -33.56 -26.26
N ALA A 25 23.99 -32.64 -25.95
CA ALA A 25 23.66 -31.30 -25.45
C ALA A 25 22.97 -30.45 -26.52
N PHE A 26 23.39 -30.55 -27.79
CA PHE A 26 22.76 -29.85 -28.91
C PHE A 26 21.41 -30.47 -29.28
N ALA A 27 21.25 -31.80 -29.18
CA ALA A 27 19.97 -32.47 -29.37
C ALA A 27 19.01 -32.19 -28.20
N TYR A 28 19.50 -32.11 -26.96
CA TYR A 28 18.73 -31.68 -25.80
C TYR A 28 18.33 -30.20 -25.91
N HIS A 29 19.23 -29.32 -26.35
CA HIS A 29 18.88 -27.93 -26.63
C HIS A 29 17.94 -27.80 -27.83
N ALA A 30 18.11 -28.61 -28.87
CA ALA A 30 17.23 -28.61 -30.04
C ALA A 30 15.82 -29.11 -29.66
N LEU A 31 15.71 -30.23 -28.93
CA LEU A 31 14.45 -30.77 -28.42
C LEU A 31 13.78 -29.88 -27.35
N ALA A 32 14.58 -29.19 -26.52
CA ALA A 32 14.08 -28.16 -25.61
C ALA A 32 13.71 -26.85 -26.34
N SER A 33 14.31 -26.57 -27.50
CA SER A 33 14.00 -25.41 -28.34
C SER A 33 12.85 -25.63 -29.34
N THR A 34 12.51 -26.89 -29.65
CA THR A 34 11.39 -27.22 -30.57
C THR A 34 10.03 -27.23 -29.89
N ASN A 35 9.97 -27.02 -28.57
CA ASN A 35 8.77 -26.63 -27.83
C ASN A 35 8.96 -25.25 -27.20
N SER A 36 9.31 -24.28 -28.04
CA SER A 36 9.40 -22.88 -27.65
C SER A 36 8.15 -22.10 -28.07
N PRO A 37 7.34 -21.60 -27.13
CA PRO A 37 6.41 -20.49 -27.36
C PRO A 37 7.13 -19.12 -27.38
N TRP A 38 8.47 -19.08 -27.43
CA TRP A 38 9.27 -17.85 -27.40
C TRP A 38 9.48 -17.25 -28.80
N ARG A 39 8.36 -16.88 -29.43
CA ARG A 39 8.30 -15.83 -30.47
C ARG A 39 7.03 -14.99 -30.33
N GLN A 40 6.58 -14.75 -29.10
CA GLN A 40 5.84 -13.53 -28.80
C GLN A 40 6.84 -12.55 -28.19
N LEU A 41 7.20 -11.51 -28.93
CA LEU A 41 7.62 -10.27 -28.31
C LEU A 41 6.55 -9.94 -27.27
N HIS A 42 6.88 -10.12 -25.99
CA HIS A 42 6.03 -9.74 -24.87
C HIS A 42 5.89 -8.21 -24.90
N ARG A 43 4.93 -7.73 -25.69
CA ARG A 43 4.18 -6.54 -25.30
C ARG A 43 3.64 -6.87 -23.91
N LEU A 44 4.11 -6.16 -22.89
CA LEU A 44 3.36 -6.04 -21.64
C LEU A 44 1.89 -5.78 -22.06
N PRO A 45 0.91 -6.59 -21.65
CA PRO A 45 -0.48 -6.33 -22.01
C PRO A 45 -0.86 -4.96 -21.44
N ALA A 46 -0.83 -3.94 -22.30
CA ALA A 46 -0.87 -2.53 -21.94
C ALA A 46 -2.20 -2.08 -21.31
N ALA A 47 -3.14 -3.01 -21.10
CA ALA A 47 -4.50 -2.71 -20.68
C ALA A 47 -4.95 -3.43 -19.38
N HIS A 48 -4.32 -4.54 -18.97
CA HIS A 48 -4.86 -5.33 -17.85
C HIS A 48 -4.40 -4.89 -16.46
N TYR A 49 -3.21 -4.31 -16.32
CA TYR A 49 -2.66 -3.94 -15.00
C TYR A 49 -3.30 -2.71 -14.35
N LEU A 50 -4.08 -1.93 -15.11
CA LEU A 50 -4.75 -0.72 -14.63
C LEU A 50 -6.21 -0.97 -14.23
N GLN A 51 -6.84 -2.05 -14.70
CA GLN A 51 -8.25 -2.36 -14.41
C GLN A 51 -8.46 -2.82 -12.95
N THR A 52 -7.49 -3.52 -12.35
CA THR A 52 -7.59 -4.00 -10.97
C THR A 52 -7.67 -2.87 -9.96
N ARG A 53 -7.06 -1.71 -10.23
CA ARG A 53 -6.91 -0.64 -9.24
C ARG A 53 -8.24 -0.07 -8.75
N ASP A 54 -9.20 0.13 -9.65
CA ASP A 54 -10.46 0.80 -9.32
C ASP A 54 -11.45 -0.14 -8.62
N GLU A 55 -11.28 -1.47 -8.74
CA GLU A 55 -12.11 -2.49 -8.07
C GLU A 55 -11.86 -2.59 -6.55
N PHE A 56 -10.67 -2.16 -6.08
CA PHE A 56 -10.26 -2.29 -4.67
C PHE A 56 -10.14 -0.96 -3.93
N ALA A 57 -10.43 0.16 -4.59
CA ALA A 57 -10.42 1.48 -3.97
C ALA A 57 -11.57 1.57 -2.96
N VAL A 58 -11.25 1.40 -1.67
CA VAL A 58 -12.26 1.35 -0.59
C VAL A 58 -13.00 2.68 -0.42
N TYR A 59 -12.33 3.80 -0.68
CA TYR A 59 -12.90 5.15 -0.46
C TYR A 59 -12.46 6.15 -1.52
N SER A 60 -13.40 6.98 -1.98
CA SER A 60 -13.16 8.17 -2.78
C SER A 60 -12.43 9.26 -1.97
N VAL A 61 -11.91 10.29 -2.65
CA VAL A 61 -11.26 11.43 -1.97
C VAL A 61 -12.29 12.25 -1.18
N ASP A 62 -13.50 12.38 -1.71
CA ASP A 62 -14.57 13.18 -1.10
C ASP A 62 -15.12 12.54 0.18
N GLU A 63 -15.34 11.22 0.18
CA GLU A 63 -15.73 10.47 1.39
C GLU A 63 -14.70 10.66 2.52
N LEU A 64 -13.41 10.60 2.19
CA LEU A 64 -12.33 10.79 3.17
C LEU A 64 -12.19 12.24 3.65
N ASN A 65 -12.52 13.23 2.82
CA ASN A 65 -12.56 14.63 3.24
C ASN A 65 -13.73 14.88 4.19
N ALA A 66 -14.90 14.28 3.94
CA ALA A 66 -16.03 14.30 4.87
C ALA A 66 -15.65 13.66 6.23
N PHE A 67 -14.93 12.53 6.21
CA PHE A 67 -14.41 11.93 7.44
C PHE A 67 -13.34 12.78 8.12
N LYS A 68 -12.50 13.51 7.37
CA LYS A 68 -11.43 14.38 7.90
C LYS A 68 -12.00 15.59 8.62
N GLU A 69 -12.98 16.28 8.04
CA GLU A 69 -13.65 17.42 8.69
C GLU A 69 -14.28 17.02 10.03
N PHE A 70 -14.80 15.80 10.11
CA PHE A 70 -15.32 15.24 11.34
C PHE A 70 -14.22 14.85 12.33
N TYR A 71 -13.10 14.26 11.86
CA TYR A 71 -11.97 13.90 12.71
C TYR A 71 -11.39 15.13 13.42
N ASP A 72 -11.15 16.21 12.69
CA ASP A 72 -10.61 17.45 13.25
C ASP A 72 -11.60 18.09 14.26
N LYS A 73 -12.92 18.02 14.01
CA LYS A 73 -13.97 18.41 14.98
C LYS A 73 -14.00 17.55 16.24
N SER A 74 -13.92 16.23 16.09
CA SER A 74 -13.95 15.31 17.24
C SER A 74 -12.73 15.44 18.16
N VAL A 75 -11.59 15.89 17.61
CA VAL A 75 -10.37 16.18 18.38
C VAL A 75 -10.47 17.56 19.05
N SER A 76 -11.03 18.58 18.38
CA SER A 76 -11.21 19.92 18.96
C SER A 76 -12.24 19.95 20.10
N ASP A 77 -13.26 19.10 20.03
CA ASP A 77 -14.41 19.16 20.94
C ASP A 77 -14.24 18.28 22.20
N SER A 78 -13.03 17.75 22.42
CA SER A 78 -12.70 16.93 23.60
C SER A 78 -12.57 17.74 24.92
N VAL A 79 -12.89 19.04 24.90
CA VAL A 79 -12.93 19.90 26.09
C VAL A 79 -14.38 20.35 26.38
N GLY A 80 -15.08 19.50 27.14
CA GLY A 80 -16.13 19.90 28.10
C GLY A 80 -17.32 20.71 27.58
N ALA A 81 -18.36 20.03 27.10
CA ALA A 81 -19.76 20.47 27.23
C ALA A 81 -20.70 19.26 27.15
N SER A 82 -21.90 19.35 27.74
CA SER A 82 -22.91 18.27 27.87
C SER A 82 -23.34 17.66 26.52
N PHE A 83 -22.76 16.50 26.17
CA PHE A 83 -22.87 15.84 24.85
C PHE A 83 -24.21 15.17 24.51
N SER A 84 -25.12 14.89 25.47
CA SER A 84 -26.21 13.93 25.20
C SER A 84 -27.37 14.46 24.31
N GLU A 85 -27.73 15.74 24.40
CA GLU A 85 -28.86 16.29 23.62
C GLU A 85 -28.49 16.53 22.14
N ALA A 86 -27.29 17.02 21.88
CA ALA A 86 -26.78 17.23 20.52
C ALA A 86 -26.60 15.89 19.79
N GLU A 87 -26.05 14.88 20.47
CA GLU A 87 -25.90 13.54 19.90
C GLU A 87 -27.25 12.88 19.60
N GLN A 88 -28.24 13.01 20.49
CA GLN A 88 -29.60 12.52 20.25
C GLN A 88 -30.30 13.25 19.09
N THR A 89 -30.04 14.55 18.92
CA THR A 89 -30.59 15.34 17.81
C THR A 89 -29.98 14.91 16.49
N ASN A 90 -28.66 14.73 16.45
CA ASN A 90 -27.94 14.23 15.27
C ASN A 90 -28.41 12.82 14.86
N ILE A 91 -28.65 11.93 15.83
CA ILE A 91 -29.17 10.59 15.56
C ILE A 91 -30.58 10.67 14.96
N LYS A 92 -31.47 11.52 15.49
CA LYS A 92 -32.82 11.70 14.94
C LYS A 92 -32.78 12.22 13.50
N GLU A 93 -31.92 13.20 13.22
CA GLU A 93 -31.72 13.75 11.88
C GLU A 93 -31.13 12.71 10.93
N ALA A 94 -30.13 11.94 11.37
CA ALA A 94 -29.54 10.85 10.61
C ALA A 94 -30.59 9.79 10.23
N MET A 95 -31.47 9.42 11.16
CA MET A 95 -32.56 8.48 10.90
C MET A 95 -33.62 9.05 9.94
N GLY A 96 -33.86 10.36 9.98
CA GLY A 96 -34.71 11.04 8.98
C GLY A 96 -34.10 10.98 7.58
N SER A 97 -32.82 11.34 7.46
CA SER A 97 -32.06 11.26 6.21
C SER A 97 -31.96 9.83 5.68
N LEU A 98 -31.80 8.84 6.57
CA LEU A 98 -31.78 7.43 6.20
C LEU A 98 -33.08 6.97 5.56
N ARG A 99 -34.24 7.33 6.14
CA ARG A 99 -35.55 6.99 5.56
C ARG A 99 -35.72 7.62 4.19
N LEU A 100 -35.35 8.89 4.04
CA LEU A 100 -35.39 9.58 2.74
C LEU A 100 -34.44 8.91 1.74
N ALA A 101 -33.26 8.46 2.17
CA ALA A 101 -32.32 7.74 1.30
C ALA A 101 -32.95 6.46 0.76
N GLN A 102 -33.62 5.67 1.62
CA GLN A 102 -34.33 4.46 1.22
C GLN A 102 -35.51 4.78 0.28
N GLU A 103 -36.29 5.83 0.53
CA GLU A 103 -37.36 6.26 -0.37
C GLU A 103 -36.84 6.67 -1.75
N MET A 104 -35.74 7.44 -1.80
CA MET A 104 -35.10 7.82 -3.06
C MET A 104 -34.55 6.61 -3.80
N TYR A 105 -33.98 5.64 -3.07
CA TYR A 105 -33.51 4.39 -3.64
C TYR A 105 -34.66 3.57 -4.26
N MET A 106 -35.77 3.39 -3.54
CA MET A 106 -36.96 2.71 -4.06
C MET A 106 -37.59 3.45 -5.26
N ALA A 107 -37.40 4.77 -5.35
CA ALA A 107 -37.82 5.57 -6.49
C ALA A 107 -36.81 5.55 -7.67
N GLY A 108 -35.74 4.76 -7.60
CA GLY A 108 -34.71 4.63 -8.64
C GLY A 108 -33.80 5.85 -8.78
N LYS A 109 -33.69 6.69 -7.75
CA LYS A 109 -32.89 7.94 -7.74
C LYS A 109 -31.58 7.74 -6.98
N ASP A 110 -30.72 6.89 -7.52
CA ASP A 110 -29.51 6.40 -6.84
C ASP A 110 -28.55 7.52 -6.42
N ASP A 111 -28.30 8.52 -7.25
CA ASP A 111 -27.40 9.64 -6.91
C ASP A 111 -27.89 10.45 -5.71
N LYS A 112 -29.22 10.60 -5.57
CA LYS A 112 -29.82 11.30 -4.43
C LYS A 112 -29.80 10.42 -3.19
N ALA A 113 -30.05 9.13 -3.35
CA ALA A 113 -29.95 8.16 -2.27
C ALA A 113 -28.52 8.13 -1.70
N LEU A 114 -27.50 8.07 -2.57
CA LEU A 114 -26.08 8.09 -2.17
C LEU A 114 -25.76 9.29 -1.27
N ARG A 115 -26.06 10.52 -1.72
CA ARG A 115 -25.81 11.74 -0.94
C ARG A 115 -26.53 11.74 0.41
N LEU A 116 -27.74 11.18 0.47
CA LEU A 116 -28.51 11.09 1.71
C LEU A 116 -27.93 10.03 2.65
N PHE A 117 -27.43 8.90 2.14
CA PHE A 117 -26.70 7.91 2.94
C PHE A 117 -25.39 8.48 3.49
N GLU A 118 -24.59 9.17 2.67
CA GLU A 118 -23.36 9.84 3.10
C GLU A 118 -23.65 10.89 4.19
N HIS A 119 -24.72 11.66 4.02
CA HIS A 119 -25.15 12.63 5.02
C HIS A 119 -25.61 11.96 6.33
N ALA A 120 -26.40 10.89 6.26
CA ALA A 120 -26.79 10.11 7.44
C ALA A 120 -25.58 9.52 8.17
N LEU A 121 -24.59 9.02 7.42
CA LEU A 121 -23.34 8.50 7.97
C LEU A 121 -22.49 9.60 8.63
N ALA A 122 -22.43 10.79 8.04
CA ALA A 122 -21.72 11.93 8.61
C ALA A 122 -22.33 12.39 9.95
N LEU A 123 -23.65 12.32 10.08
CA LEU A 123 -24.38 12.66 11.31
C LEU A 123 -24.26 11.58 12.39
N ALA A 124 -24.31 10.30 12.01
CA ALA A 124 -24.29 9.18 12.95
C ALA A 124 -23.36 8.03 12.48
N PRO A 125 -22.03 8.23 12.50
CA PRO A 125 -21.05 7.31 11.90
C PRO A 125 -20.93 5.95 12.61
N LYS A 126 -21.43 5.85 13.85
CA LYS A 126 -21.44 4.62 14.65
C LYS A 126 -22.85 4.06 14.87
N HIS A 127 -23.82 4.42 14.03
CA HIS A 127 -25.18 3.90 14.15
C HIS A 127 -25.33 2.59 13.35
N PRO A 128 -25.64 1.43 13.98
CA PRO A 128 -25.67 0.13 13.31
C PRO A 128 -26.62 0.07 12.11
N GLU A 129 -27.79 0.71 12.19
CA GLU A 129 -28.78 0.67 11.12
C GLU A 129 -28.37 1.51 9.91
N VAL A 130 -27.70 2.65 10.14
CA VAL A 130 -27.20 3.51 9.05
C VAL A 130 -26.11 2.76 8.28
N LEU A 131 -25.17 2.13 9.01
CA LEU A 131 -24.09 1.32 8.44
C LEU A 131 -24.64 0.14 7.63
N LEU A 132 -25.61 -0.60 8.19
CA LEU A 132 -26.23 -1.75 7.53
C LEU A 132 -26.92 -1.35 6.22
N ARG A 133 -27.83 -0.37 6.27
CA ARG A 133 -28.60 0.04 5.09
C ARG A 133 -27.74 0.70 4.03
N TYR A 134 -26.71 1.44 4.43
CA TYR A 134 -25.75 1.98 3.47
C TYR A 134 -24.92 0.87 2.82
N GLY A 135 -24.49 -0.13 3.59
CA GLY A 135 -23.82 -1.32 3.06
C GLY A 135 -24.65 -2.05 2.00
N GLU A 136 -25.95 -2.26 2.26
CA GLU A 136 -26.88 -2.89 1.30
C GLU A 136 -27.00 -2.09 0.00
N PHE A 137 -27.11 -0.76 0.11
CA PHE A 137 -27.15 0.12 -1.06
C PHE A 137 -25.86 0.03 -1.90
N LEU A 138 -24.69 0.03 -1.25
CA LEU A 138 -23.40 -0.06 -1.93
C LEU A 138 -23.21 -1.40 -2.64
N GLU A 139 -23.70 -2.47 -2.02
CA GLU A 139 -23.61 -3.81 -2.58
C GLU A 139 -24.47 -3.95 -3.85
N HIS A 140 -25.73 -3.50 -3.81
CA HIS A 140 -26.67 -3.71 -4.90
C HIS A 140 -26.52 -2.72 -6.06
N ASN A 141 -26.20 -1.46 -5.78
CA ASN A 141 -26.21 -0.40 -6.80
C ASN A 141 -24.81 -0.04 -7.27
N GLN A 142 -23.91 0.24 -6.32
CA GLN A 142 -22.54 0.66 -6.64
C GLN A 142 -21.60 -0.52 -6.92
N ARG A 143 -22.07 -1.76 -6.68
CA ARG A 143 -21.28 -3.00 -6.79
C ARG A 143 -19.98 -2.95 -5.96
N ASN A 144 -19.96 -2.15 -4.89
CA ASN A 144 -18.80 -2.01 -4.01
C ASN A 144 -18.93 -2.96 -2.82
N ILE A 145 -18.69 -4.25 -3.10
CA ILE A 145 -18.82 -5.33 -2.12
C ILE A 145 -17.80 -5.19 -0.97
N VAL A 146 -16.61 -4.67 -1.27
CA VAL A 146 -15.54 -4.48 -0.27
C VAL A 146 -15.94 -3.47 0.80
N LEU A 147 -16.49 -2.33 0.38
CA LEU A 147 -16.96 -1.30 1.31
C LEU A 147 -18.24 -1.75 2.04
N ALA A 148 -19.15 -2.44 1.36
CA ALA A 148 -20.33 -3.03 1.99
C ALA A 148 -19.95 -4.01 3.12
N ASP A 149 -19.04 -4.95 2.86
CA ASP A 149 -18.52 -5.89 3.88
C ASP A 149 -17.92 -5.16 5.09
N GLN A 150 -17.22 -4.06 4.84
CA GLN A 150 -16.66 -3.24 5.90
C GLN A 150 -17.75 -2.59 6.76
N TYR A 151 -18.80 -2.04 6.16
CA TYR A 151 -19.91 -1.48 6.93
C TYR A 151 -20.68 -2.54 7.70
N TYR A 152 -20.86 -3.74 7.15
CA TYR A 152 -21.42 -4.87 7.89
C TYR A 152 -20.53 -5.27 9.08
N PHE A 153 -19.20 -5.25 8.91
CA PHE A 153 -18.25 -5.47 10.01
C PHE A 153 -18.46 -4.44 11.12
N GLN A 154 -18.51 -3.15 10.77
CA GLN A 154 -18.67 -2.06 11.74
C GLN A 154 -20.03 -2.14 12.44
N ALA A 155 -21.11 -2.44 11.72
CA ALA A 155 -22.42 -2.63 12.31
C ALA A 155 -22.41 -3.75 13.37
N LEU A 156 -21.71 -4.86 13.10
CA LEU A 156 -21.58 -5.99 14.02
C LEU A 156 -20.63 -5.74 15.19
N SER A 157 -19.58 -4.92 15.02
CA SER A 157 -18.70 -4.56 16.14
C SER A 157 -19.43 -3.70 17.17
N ILE A 158 -20.43 -2.93 16.74
CA ILE A 158 -21.28 -2.10 17.61
C ILE A 158 -22.48 -2.90 18.13
N SER A 159 -23.16 -3.68 17.28
CA SER A 159 -24.33 -4.49 17.62
C SER A 159 -24.15 -5.94 17.18
N PRO A 160 -23.49 -6.79 18.00
CA PRO A 160 -23.21 -8.19 17.67
C PRO A 160 -24.46 -9.06 17.48
N SER A 161 -25.61 -8.64 18.02
CA SER A 161 -26.89 -9.35 17.91
C SER A 161 -27.66 -9.06 16.61
N ASN A 162 -27.14 -8.23 15.72
CA ASN A 162 -27.81 -7.91 14.45
C ASN A 162 -27.71 -9.08 13.46
N THR A 163 -28.81 -9.83 13.32
CA THR A 163 -28.89 -11.01 12.44
C THR A 163 -28.80 -10.69 10.96
N GLU A 164 -29.32 -9.53 10.54
CA GLU A 164 -29.29 -9.08 9.14
C GLU A 164 -27.86 -8.74 8.71
N ALA A 165 -27.15 -7.94 9.53
CA ALA A 165 -25.75 -7.63 9.31
C ALA A 165 -24.85 -8.89 9.32
N PHE A 166 -25.16 -9.86 10.19
CA PHE A 166 -24.44 -11.12 10.25
C PHE A 166 -24.62 -11.94 8.97
N ALA A 167 -25.86 -12.10 8.49
CA ALA A 167 -26.16 -12.84 7.26
C ALA A 167 -25.52 -12.18 6.03
N ASN A 168 -25.60 -10.85 5.93
CA ASN A 168 -24.98 -10.09 4.84
C ASN A 168 -23.45 -10.26 4.86
N ARG A 169 -22.81 -10.11 6.03
CA ARG A 169 -21.37 -10.29 6.16
C ARG A 169 -20.91 -11.72 5.86
N GLN A 170 -21.66 -12.73 6.30
CA GLN A 170 -21.32 -14.13 6.01
C GLN A 170 -21.25 -14.38 4.51
N ARG A 171 -22.12 -13.74 3.72
CA ARG A 171 -22.14 -13.85 2.27
C ARG A 171 -21.04 -13.03 1.60
N THR A 172 -20.75 -11.82 2.08
CA THR A 172 -19.74 -10.94 1.46
C THR A 172 -18.31 -11.33 1.82
N ALA A 173 -18.08 -11.95 2.99
CA ALA A 173 -16.75 -12.25 3.49
C ALA A 173 -15.93 -13.14 2.53
N ASP A 174 -16.53 -14.22 2.01
CA ASP A 174 -15.85 -15.16 1.10
C ASP A 174 -15.51 -14.49 -0.25
N VAL A 175 -16.41 -13.65 -0.74
CA VAL A 175 -16.22 -12.87 -1.98
C VAL A 175 -15.08 -11.88 -1.80
N VAL A 176 -15.09 -11.12 -0.70
CA VAL A 176 -14.07 -10.13 -0.38
C VAL A 176 -12.71 -10.80 -0.14
N GLN A 177 -12.67 -11.96 0.51
CA GLN A 177 -11.44 -12.73 0.67
C GLN A 177 -10.87 -13.15 -0.69
N THR A 178 -11.70 -13.69 -1.59
CA THR A 178 -11.26 -14.10 -2.94
C THR A 178 -10.73 -12.90 -3.74
N LEU A 179 -11.39 -11.74 -3.59
CA LEU A 179 -10.97 -10.48 -4.20
C LEU A 179 -9.60 -10.03 -3.66
N ASP A 180 -9.41 -10.03 -2.34
CA ASP A 180 -8.14 -9.70 -1.71
C ASP A 180 -7.02 -10.66 -2.15
N GLU A 181 -7.28 -11.96 -2.19
CA GLU A 181 -6.30 -12.97 -2.64
C GLU A 181 -5.89 -12.76 -4.10
N ARG A 182 -6.85 -12.53 -5.01
CA ARG A 182 -6.56 -12.22 -6.42
C ARG A 182 -5.69 -10.98 -6.55
N ARG A 183 -5.94 -9.97 -5.72
CA ARG A 183 -5.15 -8.75 -5.71
C ARG A 183 -3.69 -9.03 -5.33
N LEU A 184 -3.47 -9.81 -4.28
CA LEU A 184 -2.14 -10.17 -3.83
C LEU A 184 -1.37 -10.94 -4.90
N LEU A 185 -2.03 -11.88 -5.59
CA LEU A 185 -1.44 -12.59 -6.74
C LEU A 185 -1.02 -11.63 -7.86
N SER A 186 -1.83 -10.61 -8.17
CA SER A 186 -1.47 -9.60 -9.16
C SER A 186 -0.23 -8.79 -8.75
N LEU A 187 -0.05 -8.52 -7.45
CA LEU A 187 1.16 -7.87 -6.94
C LEU A 187 2.40 -8.75 -7.08
N ASP A 188 2.26 -10.07 -6.86
CA ASP A 188 3.35 -11.03 -7.10
C ASP A 188 3.79 -11.02 -8.57
N GLU A 189 2.84 -11.05 -9.51
CA GLU A 189 3.14 -10.98 -10.95
C GLU A 189 3.90 -9.70 -11.31
N LYS A 190 3.47 -8.54 -10.78
CA LYS A 190 4.16 -7.25 -10.98
C LYS A 190 5.55 -7.23 -10.35
N ARG A 191 5.73 -7.81 -9.15
CA ARG A 191 7.03 -7.96 -8.49
C ARG A 191 7.98 -8.82 -9.32
N ASP A 192 7.50 -9.95 -9.82
CA ASP A 192 8.32 -10.89 -10.58
C ASP A 192 8.73 -10.29 -11.93
N ALA A 193 7.82 -9.55 -12.58
CA ALA A 193 8.12 -8.77 -13.78
C ALA A 193 9.22 -7.71 -13.54
N LEU A 194 9.15 -6.99 -12.41
CA LEU A 194 10.19 -6.01 -12.05
C LEU A 194 11.52 -6.70 -11.73
N SER A 195 11.48 -7.84 -11.06
CA SER A 195 12.68 -8.61 -10.67
C SER A 195 13.40 -9.23 -11.88
N ALA A 196 12.67 -9.48 -12.98
CA ALA A 196 13.26 -9.95 -14.24
C ALA A 196 14.10 -8.87 -14.94
N ILE A 197 13.95 -7.59 -14.58
CA ILE A 197 14.71 -6.48 -15.17
C ILE A 197 16.11 -6.46 -14.59
N HIS A 198 17.12 -6.55 -15.45
CA HIS A 198 18.52 -6.58 -15.03
C HIS A 198 18.93 -5.31 -14.26
N GLU A 199 19.59 -5.46 -13.11
CA GLU A 199 20.02 -4.37 -12.22
C GLU A 199 20.90 -3.30 -12.89
N ALA A 200 21.62 -3.67 -13.95
CA ALA A 200 22.43 -2.72 -14.72
C ALA A 200 21.60 -1.79 -15.63
N ASN A 201 20.28 -1.99 -15.76
CA ASN A 201 19.41 -1.13 -16.54
C ASN A 201 19.48 0.31 -15.99
N SER A 202 19.85 1.25 -16.86
CA SER A 202 20.07 2.65 -16.47
C SER A 202 18.78 3.36 -16.04
N ALA A 203 17.64 3.00 -16.63
CA ALA A 203 16.32 3.51 -16.26
C ALA A 203 15.91 3.00 -14.88
N LEU A 204 16.12 1.70 -14.59
CA LEU A 204 15.85 1.12 -13.27
C LEU A 204 16.71 1.79 -12.18
N ARG A 205 18.01 2.00 -12.44
CA ARG A 205 18.91 2.70 -11.51
C ARG A 205 18.45 4.13 -11.24
N ARG A 206 18.00 4.84 -12.28
CA ARG A 206 17.44 6.19 -12.15
C ARG A 206 16.16 6.20 -11.33
N ALA A 207 15.23 5.28 -11.61
CA ALA A 207 13.98 5.13 -10.88
C ALA A 207 14.23 4.82 -9.39
N LYS A 208 15.18 3.90 -9.08
CA LYS A 208 15.58 3.60 -7.70
C LYS A 208 16.15 4.83 -6.98
N LYS A 209 16.99 5.63 -7.65
CA LYS A 209 17.53 6.88 -7.07
C LYS A 209 16.42 7.90 -6.80
N GLU A 210 15.48 8.07 -7.73
CA GLU A 210 14.36 9.00 -7.56
C GLU A 210 13.42 8.58 -6.42
N ALA A 211 13.03 7.30 -6.42
CA ALA A 211 12.19 6.71 -5.38
C ALA A 211 12.81 6.83 -3.98
N TYR A 212 14.15 6.77 -3.86
CA TYR A 212 14.85 7.00 -2.59
C TYR A 212 14.54 8.38 -2.00
N PHE A 213 14.64 9.44 -2.81
CA PHE A 213 14.31 10.79 -2.36
C PHE A 213 12.83 10.97 -2.06
N GLN A 214 11.96 10.38 -2.90
CA GLN A 214 10.51 10.42 -2.68
C GLN A 214 10.10 9.71 -1.41
N HIS A 215 10.73 8.57 -1.08
CA HIS A 215 10.47 7.84 0.16
C HIS A 215 10.74 8.70 1.39
N ILE A 216 11.91 9.33 1.45
CA ILE A 216 12.29 10.22 2.56
C ILE A 216 11.29 11.38 2.64
N TYR A 217 11.11 12.12 1.53
CA TYR A 217 10.21 13.27 1.45
C TYR A 217 8.78 12.95 1.93
N HIS A 218 8.19 11.88 1.42
CA HIS A 218 6.83 11.52 1.80
C HIS A 218 6.75 11.01 3.24
N SER A 219 7.72 10.22 3.71
CA SER A 219 7.71 9.69 5.06
C SER A 219 7.86 10.78 6.12
N VAL A 220 8.74 11.77 5.93
CA VAL A 220 8.83 12.92 6.87
C VAL A 220 7.66 13.87 6.69
N GLY A 221 7.16 14.05 5.47
CA GLY A 221 6.01 14.91 5.19
C GLY A 221 4.70 14.43 5.81
N ILE A 222 4.52 13.11 6.01
CA ILE A 222 3.38 12.56 6.77
C ILE A 222 3.39 13.02 8.23
N GLU A 223 4.58 13.17 8.82
CA GLU A 223 4.74 13.63 10.21
C GLU A 223 4.65 15.16 10.36
N GLY A 224 4.63 15.90 9.25
CA GLY A 224 4.46 17.36 9.25
C GLY A 224 5.66 18.16 8.77
N ASN A 225 6.74 17.50 8.34
CA ASN A 225 7.88 18.19 7.74
C ASN A 225 7.45 18.99 6.49
N THR A 226 7.83 20.25 6.44
CA THR A 226 7.36 21.24 5.46
C THR A 226 8.31 21.43 4.28
N MET A 227 9.43 20.69 4.23
CA MET A 227 10.36 20.78 3.11
C MET A 227 9.75 20.26 1.82
N THR A 228 10.10 20.89 0.70
CA THR A 228 9.73 20.39 -0.64
C THR A 228 10.60 19.21 -1.04
N LEU A 229 10.19 18.47 -2.08
CA LEU A 229 11.01 17.38 -2.62
C LEU A 229 12.38 17.89 -3.12
N ALA A 230 12.42 19.06 -3.77
CA ALA A 230 13.66 19.67 -4.24
C ALA A 230 14.58 20.06 -3.08
N GLN A 231 14.03 20.64 -2.01
CA GLN A 231 14.78 20.96 -0.79
C GLN A 231 15.33 19.69 -0.13
N THR A 232 14.49 18.66 0.03
CA THR A 232 14.88 17.35 0.57
C THR A 232 16.04 16.74 -0.22
N ARG A 233 15.95 16.77 -1.55
CA ARG A 233 17.02 16.29 -2.44
C ARG A 233 18.31 17.08 -2.24
N SER A 234 18.21 18.41 -2.21
CA SER A 234 19.37 19.29 -1.99
C SER A 234 20.09 18.95 -0.69
N VAL A 235 19.36 18.80 0.41
CA VAL A 235 19.92 18.41 1.72
C VAL A 235 20.66 17.08 1.65
N LEU A 236 20.09 16.09 0.97
CA LEU A 236 20.67 14.75 0.89
C LEU A 236 21.92 14.66 -0.01
N GLU A 237 21.92 15.39 -1.13
CA GLU A 237 23.01 15.38 -2.11
C GLU A 237 24.16 16.31 -1.72
N THR A 238 23.85 17.53 -1.27
CA THR A 238 24.87 18.58 -1.01
C THR A 238 25.28 18.68 0.45
N ARG A 239 24.45 18.16 1.37
CA ARG A 239 24.58 18.39 2.83
C ARG A 239 24.52 19.86 3.23
N MET A 240 24.00 20.74 2.38
CA MET A 240 23.80 22.15 2.68
C MET A 240 22.45 22.37 3.36
N ALA A 241 22.43 23.28 4.33
CA ALA A 241 21.20 23.75 4.95
C ALA A 241 20.39 24.62 3.96
N VAL A 242 19.08 24.51 4.04
CA VAL A 242 18.09 25.31 3.32
C VAL A 242 17.65 26.45 4.21
N ASP A 243 17.75 27.67 3.69
CA ASP A 243 17.38 28.86 4.43
C ASP A 243 15.88 28.89 4.78
N GLY A 244 15.55 29.46 5.95
CA GLY A 244 14.17 29.59 6.45
C GLY A 244 13.48 28.29 6.87
N LYS A 245 14.19 27.16 6.99
CA LYS A 245 13.66 25.87 7.47
C LYS A 245 14.25 25.48 8.83
N SER A 246 13.49 24.72 9.62
CA SER A 246 13.94 24.32 10.96
C SER A 246 15.13 23.37 10.88
N ILE A 247 16.04 23.44 11.86
CA ILE A 247 17.15 22.49 12.00
C ILE A 247 16.60 21.07 12.21
N ASP A 248 15.50 20.94 12.95
CA ASP A 248 14.87 19.64 13.20
C ASP A 248 14.39 19.02 11.89
N GLU A 249 13.76 19.80 11.00
CA GLU A 249 13.31 19.29 9.69
C GLU A 249 14.47 18.76 8.83
N HIS A 250 15.65 19.38 8.91
CA HIS A 250 16.85 18.86 8.24
C HIS A 250 17.33 17.56 8.90
N ASN A 251 17.37 17.54 10.23
CA ASN A 251 17.84 16.41 11.02
C ASN A 251 16.94 15.18 10.83
N GLU A 252 15.63 15.36 10.65
CA GLU A 252 14.70 14.28 10.30
C GLU A 252 15.03 13.65 8.95
N ILE A 253 15.32 14.46 7.93
CA ILE A 253 15.69 13.99 6.58
C ILE A 253 17.01 13.22 6.63
N LEU A 254 18.00 13.75 7.35
CA LEU A 254 19.30 13.09 7.53
C LEU A 254 19.18 11.81 8.36
N GLY A 255 18.32 11.78 9.38
CA GLY A 255 18.03 10.59 10.17
C GLY A 255 17.39 9.48 9.34
N MET A 256 16.41 9.83 8.49
CA MET A 256 15.80 8.91 7.54
C MET A 256 16.81 8.34 6.52
N ASP A 257 17.71 9.18 5.99
CA ASP A 257 18.81 8.74 5.11
C ASP A 257 19.73 7.72 5.78
N LEU A 258 20.14 7.97 7.03
CA LEU A 258 20.94 7.01 7.79
C LEU A 258 20.20 5.70 8.05
N ALA A 259 18.91 5.79 8.39
CA ALA A 259 18.09 4.62 8.67
C ALA A 259 17.91 3.74 7.42
N MET A 260 17.65 4.34 6.25
CA MET A 260 17.55 3.60 4.99
C MET A 260 18.87 2.96 4.57
N LYS A 261 20.00 3.67 4.74
CA LYS A 261 21.33 3.10 4.50
C LYS A 261 21.60 1.88 5.39
N TYR A 262 21.21 1.95 6.66
CA TYR A 262 21.34 0.82 7.59
C TYR A 262 20.48 -0.37 7.17
N ILE A 263 19.23 -0.15 6.74
CA ILE A 263 18.38 -1.22 6.22
C ILE A 263 19.07 -1.94 5.06
N ASN A 264 19.49 -1.16 4.06
CA ASN A 264 20.11 -1.70 2.84
C ASN A 264 21.41 -2.45 3.12
N ALA A 265 22.20 -1.98 4.09
CA ALA A 265 23.51 -2.57 4.41
C ALA A 265 23.42 -3.75 5.38
N SER A 266 22.43 -3.79 6.28
CA SER A 266 22.46 -4.70 7.43
C SER A 266 21.20 -5.53 7.63
N LEU A 267 20.01 -5.03 7.27
CA LEU A 267 18.75 -5.72 7.61
C LEU A 267 18.18 -6.54 6.44
N VAL A 268 18.39 -6.12 5.20
CA VAL A 268 17.82 -6.81 4.02
C VAL A 268 18.34 -8.24 3.87
N GLN A 269 19.60 -8.51 4.25
CA GLN A 269 20.20 -9.85 4.12
C GLN A 269 20.22 -10.65 5.43
N LYS A 270 19.77 -10.06 6.54
CA LYS A 270 19.71 -10.74 7.83
C LYS A 270 18.64 -11.84 7.79
N LEU A 271 18.71 -12.85 8.67
CA LEU A 271 17.69 -13.90 8.78
C LEU A 271 16.54 -13.50 9.72
N GLU A 272 16.86 -12.91 10.87
CA GLU A 272 15.88 -12.53 11.90
C GLU A 272 15.95 -11.03 12.20
N ILE A 273 14.79 -10.43 12.48
CA ILE A 273 14.71 -9.05 12.97
C ILE A 273 14.55 -9.11 14.48
N THR A 274 15.55 -8.61 15.17
CA THR A 274 15.60 -8.59 16.64
C THR A 274 15.13 -7.26 17.19
N LEU A 275 14.81 -7.21 18.49
CA LEU A 275 14.48 -5.94 19.13
C LEU A 275 15.63 -4.94 19.03
N LYS A 276 16.88 -5.40 19.13
CA LYS A 276 18.07 -4.56 18.96
C LYS A 276 18.08 -3.87 17.60
N ASP A 277 17.65 -4.55 16.54
CA ASP A 277 17.59 -3.96 15.20
C ASP A 277 16.54 -2.85 15.12
N ILE A 278 15.39 -3.02 15.78
CA ILE A 278 14.33 -2.01 15.84
C ILE A 278 14.79 -0.78 16.62
N LEU A 279 15.48 -0.97 17.75
CA LEU A 279 16.07 0.13 18.52
C LEU A 279 17.16 0.85 17.73
N GLU A 280 18.00 0.11 17.01
CA GLU A 280 19.09 0.67 16.20
C GLU A 280 18.58 1.41 14.95
N LEU A 281 17.46 0.94 14.40
CA LEU A 281 16.72 1.64 13.36
C LEU A 281 16.14 2.95 13.90
N HIS A 282 15.44 2.91 15.03
CA HIS A 282 14.88 4.10 15.68
C HIS A 282 15.96 5.12 16.08
N ARG A 283 17.11 4.65 16.59
CA ARG A 283 18.27 5.49 16.90
C ARG A 283 18.76 6.30 15.69
N ARG A 284 18.72 5.75 14.48
CA ARG A 284 19.07 6.50 13.26
C ARG A 284 17.98 7.48 12.85
N VAL A 285 16.72 7.07 12.96
CA VAL A 285 15.57 7.92 12.62
C VAL A 285 15.57 9.19 13.48
N LEU A 286 15.71 9.04 14.80
CA LEU A 286 15.55 10.15 15.74
C LEU A 286 16.88 10.75 16.20
N GLY A 287 18.01 10.08 16.06
CA GLY A 287 19.26 10.46 16.72
C GLY A 287 19.87 11.81 16.34
N HIS A 288 19.49 12.39 15.20
CA HIS A 288 19.87 13.78 14.87
C HIS A 288 18.92 14.83 15.47
N VAL A 289 17.67 14.45 15.77
CA VAL A 289 16.65 15.33 16.34
C VAL A 289 16.70 15.25 17.86
N ASP A 290 16.61 14.05 18.41
CA ASP A 290 16.70 13.75 19.83
C ASP A 290 17.65 12.56 20.07
N PRO A 291 18.94 12.83 20.33
CA PRO A 291 19.93 11.79 20.60
C PRO A 291 19.74 11.09 21.96
N ILE A 292 18.95 11.67 22.88
CA ILE A 292 18.73 11.11 24.22
C ILE A 292 17.64 10.04 24.16
N GLU A 293 16.56 10.29 23.44
CA GLU A 293 15.44 9.35 23.26
C GLU A 293 15.63 8.43 22.05
N GLY A 294 16.60 8.73 21.18
CA GLY A 294 16.95 7.93 20.01
C GLY A 294 17.37 6.49 20.33
N GLY A 295 16.47 5.55 20.02
CA GLY A 295 16.66 4.13 20.26
C GLY A 295 16.33 3.66 21.68
N GLU A 296 15.65 4.49 22.46
CA GLU A 296 15.20 4.17 23.83
C GLU A 296 13.67 4.08 23.90
N PHE A 297 13.14 3.19 24.75
CA PHE A 297 11.69 3.14 24.99
C PHE A 297 11.21 4.34 25.80
N ARG A 298 9.99 4.80 25.51
CA ARG A 298 9.38 5.86 26.30
C ARG A 298 9.16 5.43 27.74
N ARG A 299 9.34 6.40 28.63
CA ARG A 299 9.16 6.24 30.08
C ARG A 299 7.80 6.73 30.57
N ASN A 300 7.12 7.54 29.77
CA ASN A 300 5.86 8.18 30.10
C ASN A 300 4.71 7.68 29.21
N GLN A 301 3.49 7.86 29.68
CA GLN A 301 2.31 7.61 28.85
C GLN A 301 2.11 8.71 27.83
N VAL A 302 1.65 8.34 26.62
CA VAL A 302 1.39 9.26 25.50
C VAL A 302 -0.02 9.06 24.96
N TYR A 303 -0.51 10.05 24.23
CA TYR A 303 -1.84 10.04 23.60
C TYR A 303 -1.67 10.36 22.12
N VAL A 304 -2.17 9.50 21.24
CA VAL A 304 -1.90 9.56 19.80
C VAL A 304 -3.22 9.70 19.06
N GLY A 305 -3.68 10.95 18.91
CA GLY A 305 -5.03 11.23 18.42
C GLY A 305 -6.08 10.56 19.31
N GLY A 306 -6.92 9.70 18.74
CA GLY A 306 -7.92 8.92 19.47
C GLY A 306 -7.44 7.59 20.07
N HIS A 307 -6.14 7.27 19.97
CA HIS A 307 -5.56 6.03 20.50
C HIS A 307 -4.77 6.28 21.79
N VAL A 308 -4.98 5.41 22.79
CA VAL A 308 -4.18 5.35 24.02
C VAL A 308 -3.33 4.09 23.97
N PRO A 309 -2.02 4.21 23.69
CA PRO A 309 -1.13 3.05 23.63
C PRO A 309 -0.96 2.38 25.01
N PRO A 310 -0.44 1.14 25.06
CA PRO A 310 -0.12 0.44 26.31
C PRO A 310 0.76 1.24 27.26
N GLY A 311 0.70 0.98 28.57
CA GLY A 311 1.55 1.73 29.52
C GLY A 311 3.05 1.45 29.32
N PRO A 312 3.95 2.37 29.71
CA PRO A 312 5.40 2.15 29.58
C PRO A 312 5.91 0.88 30.29
N GLY A 313 5.24 0.47 31.38
CA GLY A 313 5.55 -0.79 32.09
C GLY A 313 5.33 -2.07 31.28
N ASP A 314 4.47 -2.03 30.26
CA ASP A 314 4.16 -3.21 29.42
C ASP A 314 5.06 -3.31 28.18
N LEU A 315 5.79 -2.24 27.85
CA LEU A 315 6.52 -2.14 26.57
C LEU A 315 7.54 -3.24 26.37
N ALA A 316 8.31 -3.58 27.41
CA ALA A 316 9.32 -4.64 27.32
C ALA A 316 8.69 -5.99 26.92
N LEU A 317 7.58 -6.36 27.57
CA LEU A 317 6.86 -7.60 27.28
C LEU A 317 6.23 -7.58 25.88
N LEU A 318 5.58 -6.46 25.52
CA LEU A 318 4.90 -6.31 24.23
C LEU A 318 5.88 -6.31 23.06
N MET A 319 7.03 -5.64 23.19
CA MET A 319 8.06 -5.62 22.17
C MET A 319 8.75 -6.98 22.02
N GLN A 320 8.96 -7.73 23.12
CA GLN A 320 9.42 -9.12 23.02
C GLN A 320 8.39 -10.04 22.36
N ARG A 321 7.09 -9.84 22.62
CA ARG A 321 6.02 -10.58 21.92
C ARG A 321 5.98 -10.22 20.44
N PHE A 322 6.20 -8.94 20.11
CA PHE A 322 6.27 -8.47 18.75
C PHE A 322 7.45 -9.06 17.99
N GLU A 323 8.65 -9.06 18.57
CA GLU A 323 9.84 -9.73 18.01
C GLU A 323 9.61 -11.22 17.78
N ARG A 324 9.03 -11.93 18.76
CA ARG A 324 8.68 -13.35 18.59
C ARG A 324 7.67 -13.56 17.48
N TRP A 325 6.68 -12.69 17.35
CA TRP A 325 5.72 -12.76 16.25
C TRP A 325 6.39 -12.48 14.91
N LEU A 326 7.27 -11.48 14.79
CA LEU A 326 7.99 -11.18 13.54
C LEU A 326 8.75 -12.41 13.02
N ASN A 327 9.40 -13.15 13.91
CA ASN A 327 10.22 -14.31 13.53
C ASN A 327 9.48 -15.65 13.65
N SER A 328 8.13 -15.65 13.71
CA SER A 328 7.34 -16.87 13.83
C SER A 328 7.05 -17.53 12.49
N GLU A 329 6.85 -18.86 12.47
CA GLU A 329 6.35 -19.56 11.28
C GLU A 329 5.00 -18.99 10.81
N GLN A 330 4.15 -18.58 11.76
CA GLN A 330 2.85 -17.98 11.45
C GLN A 330 3.01 -16.69 10.62
N SER A 331 3.86 -15.75 11.04
CA SER A 331 4.07 -14.50 10.29
C SER A 331 4.75 -14.76 8.94
N ASN A 332 5.72 -15.68 8.89
CA ASN A 332 6.44 -16.05 7.68
C ASN A 332 5.54 -16.74 6.64
N SER A 333 4.45 -17.39 7.07
CA SER A 333 3.47 -18.02 6.18
C SER A 333 2.47 -17.03 5.55
N LEU A 334 2.42 -15.79 6.03
CA LEU A 334 1.55 -14.75 5.46
C LEU A 334 2.13 -14.23 4.14
N HIS A 335 1.25 -13.80 3.24
CA HIS A 335 1.66 -13.05 2.05
C HIS A 335 2.51 -11.82 2.46
N PRO A 336 3.64 -11.50 1.80
CA PRO A 336 4.57 -10.47 2.24
C PRO A 336 3.94 -9.09 2.49
N VAL A 337 2.99 -8.69 1.65
CA VAL A 337 2.24 -7.42 1.82
C VAL A 337 1.40 -7.43 3.10
N ASN A 338 0.72 -8.54 3.40
CA ASN A 338 -0.06 -8.71 4.62
C ASN A 338 0.87 -8.70 5.83
N TYR A 339 1.97 -9.44 5.76
CA TYR A 339 2.97 -9.50 6.83
C TYR A 339 3.52 -8.10 7.15
N ALA A 340 3.95 -7.35 6.13
CA ALA A 340 4.51 -6.01 6.29
C ALA A 340 3.47 -5.02 6.85
N ALA A 341 2.23 -5.04 6.36
CA ALA A 341 1.15 -4.19 6.85
C ALA A 341 0.79 -4.50 8.32
N LEU A 342 0.73 -5.78 8.70
CA LEU A 342 0.50 -6.18 10.09
C LEU A 342 1.66 -5.78 11.01
N ALA A 343 2.91 -5.94 10.55
CA ALA A 343 4.09 -5.54 11.31
C ALA A 343 4.12 -4.02 11.55
N HIS A 344 3.81 -3.24 10.51
CA HIS A 344 3.62 -1.80 10.62
C HIS A 344 2.57 -1.46 11.67
N TYR A 345 1.35 -2.00 11.52
CA TYR A 345 0.24 -1.69 12.43
C TYR A 345 0.59 -2.05 13.88
N LYS A 346 1.12 -3.25 14.13
CA LYS A 346 1.47 -3.71 15.49
C LYS A 346 2.48 -2.78 16.16
N LEU A 347 3.51 -2.32 15.44
CA LEU A 347 4.50 -1.41 16.01
C LEU A 347 3.90 -0.03 16.31
N VAL A 348 3.11 0.53 15.38
CA VAL A 348 2.40 1.81 15.60
C VAL A 348 1.43 1.71 16.78
N HIS A 349 0.73 0.59 16.92
CA HIS A 349 -0.25 0.37 17.99
C HIS A 349 0.41 0.24 19.37
N ILE A 350 1.54 -0.47 19.48
CA ILE A 350 2.34 -0.55 20.72
C ILE A 350 2.92 0.83 21.08
N HIS A 351 3.34 1.59 20.06
CA HIS A 351 3.87 2.94 20.20
C HIS A 351 5.03 3.03 21.23
N PRO A 352 6.13 2.29 21.03
CA PRO A 352 7.16 2.11 22.07
C PRO A 352 8.07 3.32 22.30
N PHE A 353 8.10 4.30 21.39
CA PHE A 353 9.00 5.45 21.45
C PHE A 353 8.26 6.75 21.78
N VAL A 354 8.98 7.79 22.22
CA VAL A 354 8.40 9.12 22.48
C VAL A 354 7.97 9.81 21.18
N ASP A 355 8.80 9.70 20.14
CA ASP A 355 8.54 10.14 18.77
C ASP A 355 9.18 9.11 17.80
N GLY A 356 9.00 9.26 16.49
CA GLY A 356 9.62 8.42 15.48
C GLY A 356 8.89 7.10 15.22
N ASN A 357 7.78 6.82 15.91
CA ASN A 357 7.01 5.56 15.77
C ASN A 357 6.49 5.34 14.35
N GLY A 358 5.88 6.36 13.73
CA GLY A 358 5.36 6.27 12.35
C GLY A 358 6.47 6.01 11.33
N ARG A 359 7.55 6.80 11.39
CA ARG A 359 8.74 6.68 10.53
C ARG A 359 9.39 5.31 10.66
N THR A 360 9.62 4.85 11.89
CA THR A 360 10.23 3.53 12.17
C THR A 360 9.34 2.40 11.68
N SER A 361 8.01 2.51 11.84
CA SER A 361 7.06 1.48 11.38
C SER A 361 7.00 1.37 9.86
N ARG A 362 7.03 2.50 9.14
CA ARG A 362 7.12 2.50 7.66
C ARG A 362 8.46 1.93 7.17
N LEU A 363 9.54 2.20 7.87
CA LEU A 363 10.86 1.63 7.57
C LEU A 363 10.92 0.12 7.84
N LEU A 364 10.33 -0.36 8.94
CA LEU A 364 10.21 -1.79 9.23
C LEU A 364 9.36 -2.51 8.18
N MET A 365 8.22 -1.92 7.81
CA MET A 365 7.36 -2.41 6.70
C MET A 365 8.17 -2.59 5.42
N ASN A 366 8.90 -1.55 5.01
CA ASN A 366 9.72 -1.62 3.80
C ASN A 366 10.88 -2.61 3.92
N THR A 367 11.47 -2.76 5.10
CA THR A 367 12.49 -3.80 5.33
C THR A 367 11.92 -5.17 5.04
N LEU A 368 10.71 -5.49 5.53
CA LEU A 368 10.06 -6.78 5.29
C LEU A 368 9.71 -6.99 3.81
N LEU A 369 9.19 -5.96 3.15
CA LEU A 369 8.88 -6.02 1.71
C LEU A 369 10.12 -6.23 0.86
N MET A 370 11.22 -5.52 1.15
CA MET A 370 12.49 -5.66 0.45
C MET A 370 13.10 -7.06 0.61
N ARG A 371 12.96 -7.66 1.80
CA ARG A 371 13.38 -9.05 2.05
C ARG A 371 12.60 -10.06 1.23
N ALA A 372 11.37 -9.73 0.84
CA ALA A 372 10.51 -10.52 -0.04
C ALA A 372 10.60 -10.13 -1.53
N GLY A 373 11.57 -9.30 -1.92
CA GLY A 373 11.79 -8.91 -3.32
C GLY A 373 10.90 -7.78 -3.83
N TYR A 374 10.07 -7.17 -2.98
CA TYR A 374 9.31 -5.98 -3.35
C TYR A 374 10.17 -4.71 -3.24
N PRO A 375 9.92 -3.69 -4.08
CA PRO A 375 10.54 -2.38 -3.89
C PRO A 375 10.05 -1.71 -2.58
N PRO A 376 10.82 -0.77 -2.01
CA PRO A 376 10.37 0.02 -0.87
C PRO A 376 9.10 0.79 -1.23
N VAL A 377 8.01 0.58 -0.48
CA VAL A 377 6.72 1.20 -0.75
C VAL A 377 6.70 2.65 -0.30
N ILE A 378 6.12 3.51 -1.13
CA ILE A 378 5.93 4.93 -0.86
C ILE A 378 4.46 5.16 -0.49
N ILE A 379 4.23 5.66 0.73
CA ILE A 379 2.91 6.18 1.15
C ILE A 379 2.92 7.69 0.87
N PRO A 380 2.16 8.20 -0.10
CA PRO A 380 2.19 9.62 -0.43
C PRO A 380 1.66 10.48 0.73
N LYS A 381 2.34 11.60 1.02
CA LYS A 381 1.93 12.53 2.09
C LYS A 381 0.51 13.09 1.90
N GLN A 382 0.05 13.20 0.65
CA GLN A 382 -1.30 13.61 0.30
C GLN A 382 -2.36 12.62 0.82
N GLN A 383 -1.97 11.36 1.05
CA GLN A 383 -2.85 10.32 1.59
C GLN A 383 -2.75 10.20 3.11
N ARG A 384 -2.16 11.19 3.80
CA ARG A 384 -2.05 11.23 5.28
C ARG A 384 -3.40 10.97 5.96
N SER A 385 -4.49 11.58 5.50
CA SER A 385 -5.83 11.37 6.06
C SER A 385 -6.30 9.93 5.88
N LYS A 386 -6.09 9.33 4.69
CA LYS A 386 -6.43 7.91 4.42
C LYS A 386 -5.65 6.99 5.34
N TYR A 387 -4.34 7.23 5.46
CA TYR A 387 -3.43 6.46 6.30
C TYR A 387 -3.89 6.41 7.77
N TYR A 388 -4.16 7.57 8.37
CA TYR A 388 -4.63 7.63 9.76
C TYR A 388 -6.05 7.08 9.94
N HIS A 389 -6.93 7.27 8.95
CA HIS A 389 -8.28 6.69 8.97
C HIS A 389 -8.23 5.15 9.01
N PHE A 390 -7.42 4.52 8.16
CA PHE A 390 -7.28 3.06 8.15
C PHE A 390 -6.61 2.51 9.41
N LEU A 391 -5.67 3.25 10.03
CA LEU A 391 -5.13 2.88 11.33
C LEU A 391 -6.18 2.94 12.44
N LYS A 392 -7.10 3.91 12.39
CA LYS A 392 -8.23 4.00 13.32
C LYS A 392 -9.15 2.79 13.17
N LEU A 393 -9.52 2.42 11.94
CA LEU A 393 -10.32 1.22 11.67
C LEU A 393 -9.66 -0.06 12.18
N ALA A 394 -8.34 -0.17 12.03
CA ALA A 394 -7.58 -1.28 12.57
C ALA A 394 -7.63 -1.32 14.11
N ASN A 395 -7.59 -0.16 14.80
CA ASN A 395 -7.80 -0.09 16.24
C ASN A 395 -9.23 -0.46 16.67
N GLU A 396 -10.22 -0.23 15.81
CA GLU A 396 -11.63 -0.63 16.02
C GLU A 396 -11.87 -2.12 15.69
N GLY A 397 -10.85 -2.82 15.17
CA GLY A 397 -10.85 -4.27 15.01
C GLY A 397 -10.77 -4.79 13.58
N ASP A 398 -10.93 -3.93 12.56
CA ASP A 398 -10.79 -4.33 11.15
C ASP A 398 -9.51 -3.78 10.52
N ILE A 399 -8.51 -4.65 10.38
CA ILE A 399 -7.22 -4.30 9.78
C ILE A 399 -7.20 -4.43 8.25
N ARG A 400 -8.18 -5.10 7.65
CA ARG A 400 -8.21 -5.40 6.21
C ARG A 400 -8.15 -4.12 5.36
N PRO A 401 -8.87 -3.02 5.69
CA PRO A 401 -8.75 -1.76 4.97
C PRO A 401 -7.32 -1.19 4.97
N PHE A 402 -6.58 -1.31 6.08
CA PHE A 402 -5.18 -0.88 6.15
C PHE A 402 -4.28 -1.75 5.27
N VAL A 403 -4.49 -3.06 5.26
CA VAL A 403 -3.75 -3.98 4.38
C VAL A 403 -3.98 -3.65 2.90
N ARG A 404 -5.25 -3.43 2.51
CA ARG A 404 -5.61 -3.02 1.14
C ARG A 404 -4.98 -1.68 0.76
N PHE A 405 -4.92 -0.73 1.69
CA PHE A 405 -4.23 0.53 1.47
C PHE A 405 -2.72 0.36 1.22
N ILE A 406 -2.05 -0.50 1.99
CA ILE A 406 -0.64 -0.83 1.72
C ILE A 406 -0.49 -1.55 0.38
N ALA A 407 -1.43 -2.44 0.02
CA ALA A 407 -1.46 -3.06 -1.30
C ALA A 407 -1.62 -2.02 -2.43
N ASP A 408 -2.49 -1.00 -2.29
CA ASP A 408 -2.63 0.12 -3.23
C ASP A 408 -1.31 0.87 -3.42
N CYS A 409 -0.63 1.19 -2.31
CA CYS A 409 0.66 1.89 -2.35
C CYS A 409 1.75 1.01 -2.99
N THR A 410 1.71 -0.30 -2.72
CA THR A 410 2.64 -1.29 -3.31
C THR A 410 2.45 -1.37 -4.82
N GLU A 411 1.20 -1.47 -5.27
CA GLU A 411 0.84 -1.51 -6.68
C GLU A 411 1.33 -0.27 -7.42
N LYS A 412 1.03 0.93 -6.89
CA LYS A 412 1.46 2.20 -7.48
C LYS A 412 2.99 2.32 -7.54
N THR A 413 3.67 1.80 -6.53
CA THR A 413 5.14 1.78 -6.52
C THR A 413 5.67 0.85 -7.61
N LEU A 414 5.14 -0.37 -7.72
CA LEU A 414 5.51 -1.32 -8.78
C LEU A 414 5.23 -0.76 -10.17
N ASP A 415 4.05 -0.17 -10.37
CA ASP A 415 3.66 0.46 -11.63
C ASP A 415 4.63 1.58 -12.01
N LEU A 416 5.05 2.42 -11.06
CA LEU A 416 6.05 3.47 -11.30
C LEU A 416 7.38 2.89 -11.80
N TYR A 417 7.88 1.82 -11.19
CA TYR A 417 9.12 1.17 -11.61
C TYR A 417 8.97 0.53 -12.99
N LEU A 418 7.94 -0.29 -13.19
CA LEU A 418 7.68 -0.98 -14.46
C LEU A 418 7.51 0.01 -15.61
N TRP A 419 6.74 1.07 -15.38
CA TRP A 419 6.55 2.16 -16.33
C TRP A 419 7.88 2.84 -16.66
N ALA A 420 8.70 3.18 -15.65
CA ALA A 420 9.98 3.87 -15.86
C ALA A 420 11.01 3.00 -16.60
N THR A 421 10.89 1.68 -16.51
CA THR A 421 11.75 0.72 -17.20
C THR A 421 11.21 0.23 -18.54
N SER A 422 9.97 0.56 -18.88
CA SER A 422 9.40 0.23 -20.18
C SER A 422 10.03 1.11 -21.26
N ASP A 423 10.17 0.60 -22.48
CA ASP A 423 10.67 1.35 -23.66
C ASP A 423 9.67 2.43 -24.15
N LEU A 424 8.81 2.94 -23.27
CA LEU A 424 7.86 4.00 -23.60
C LEU A 424 8.61 5.34 -23.74
N PRO A 425 8.43 6.09 -24.84
CA PRO A 425 9.13 7.34 -25.12
C PRO A 425 8.69 8.55 -24.25
N GLN A 426 8.05 8.32 -23.10
CA GLN A 426 7.51 9.39 -22.25
C GLN A 426 8.31 9.54 -20.94
N GLN A 427 8.17 10.70 -20.27
CA GLN A 427 8.83 11.04 -19.00
C GLN A 427 8.15 10.39 -17.79
N ILE A 428 8.94 9.90 -16.83
CA ILE A 428 8.51 9.32 -15.53
C ILE A 428 7.39 10.17 -14.91
N PRO A 429 6.14 9.66 -14.79
CA PRO A 429 5.11 10.30 -14.01
C PRO A 429 5.61 10.31 -12.58
N MET A 430 6.00 11.48 -12.08
CA MET A 430 6.15 11.65 -10.64
C MET A 430 4.81 11.29 -10.00
N LEU A 431 4.83 10.58 -8.86
CA LEU A 431 3.64 10.40 -8.03
C LEU A 431 3.03 11.79 -7.80
N ILE A 432 1.88 12.02 -8.44
CA ILE A 432 1.35 13.35 -8.76
C ILE A 432 1.35 14.26 -7.52
N GLN A 433 2.06 15.39 -7.62
CA GLN A 433 1.84 16.54 -6.77
C GLN A 433 0.55 17.21 -7.26
N ALA A 434 -0.57 16.93 -6.60
CA ALA A 434 -1.71 17.83 -6.72
C ALA A 434 -1.35 19.08 -5.92
N GLU A 435 -0.71 20.05 -6.58
CA GLU A 435 -0.58 21.40 -6.05
C GLU A 435 -1.97 22.04 -6.03
N SER A 436 -2.39 22.41 -4.83
CA SER A 436 -3.48 23.33 -4.58
C SER A 436 -3.04 24.71 -5.05
N ASP A 437 -3.31 25.07 -6.30
CA ASP A 437 -3.44 26.47 -6.66
C ASP A 437 -4.44 26.62 -7.82
N GLY A 438 -5.41 27.51 -7.63
CA GLY A 438 -6.46 27.78 -8.60
C GLY A 438 -5.88 28.35 -9.89
N GLY A 439 -5.96 27.59 -10.98
CA GLY A 439 -5.63 28.04 -12.32
C GLY A 439 -5.89 26.95 -13.36
N GLU A 440 -6.90 27.18 -14.19
CA GLU A 440 -7.31 26.46 -15.42
C GLU A 440 -6.95 24.96 -15.55
N VAL A 441 -7.99 24.15 -15.38
CA VAL A 441 -8.03 22.73 -15.75
C VAL A 441 -7.71 22.55 -17.25
N ALA A 442 -6.52 22.07 -17.55
CA ALA A 442 -6.23 21.47 -18.86
C ALA A 442 -7.08 20.20 -18.99
N LYS A 443 -8.19 20.31 -19.72
CA LYS A 443 -9.04 19.19 -20.13
C LYS A 443 -8.21 18.14 -20.87
N LEU A 444 -8.07 16.96 -20.29
CA LEU A 444 -7.76 15.73 -21.02
C LEU A 444 -9.00 15.32 -21.83
N GLN A 445 -9.19 15.94 -23.00
CA GLN A 445 -10.03 15.41 -24.07
C GLN A 445 -9.17 14.51 -24.97
N SER A 446 -9.24 13.19 -24.80
CA SER A 446 -9.09 12.22 -25.90
C SER A 446 -9.19 10.76 -25.43
N TYR A 447 -10.37 10.33 -24.98
CA TYR A 447 -10.75 8.91 -25.04
C TYR A 447 -12.20 8.80 -25.48
N GLY A 448 -12.40 8.82 -26.80
CA GLY A 448 -13.71 8.76 -27.43
C GLY A 448 -13.59 8.81 -28.94
N ALA A 449 -12.88 7.85 -29.55
CA ALA A 449 -12.90 7.64 -31.00
C ALA A 449 -12.22 6.32 -31.40
N PHE A 450 -12.62 5.17 -30.85
CA PHE A 450 -12.24 3.85 -31.42
C PHE A 450 -13.26 2.77 -30.99
N TYR A 451 -14.54 2.98 -31.34
CA TYR A 451 -15.57 1.93 -31.31
C TYR A 451 -16.60 2.19 -32.42
N GLU A 452 -16.12 2.31 -33.67
CA GLU A 452 -16.99 2.29 -34.86
C GLU A 452 -16.14 1.98 -36.10
N SER A 453 -15.64 0.74 -36.18
CA SER A 453 -15.07 0.17 -37.41
C SER A 453 -14.77 -1.31 -37.17
N ALA A 454 -15.81 -2.14 -37.11
CA ALA A 454 -15.75 -3.58 -37.39
C ALA A 454 -17.11 -4.24 -37.13
N MET A 455 -18.13 -3.92 -37.93
CA MET A 455 -19.25 -4.82 -38.27
C MET A 455 -19.88 -4.35 -39.58
N ASP A 456 -19.51 -4.96 -40.70
CA ASP A 456 -20.38 -5.84 -41.52
C ASP A 456 -19.82 -5.95 -42.97
N PRO A 457 -19.75 -7.16 -43.57
CA PRO A 457 -19.22 -7.35 -44.92
C PRO A 457 -20.32 -7.14 -45.97
N GLY A 458 -19.91 -6.69 -47.16
CA GLY A 458 -20.83 -6.39 -48.25
C GLY A 458 -21.69 -7.56 -48.71
N LEU A 459 -22.93 -7.25 -49.02
CA LEU A 459 -23.74 -7.92 -50.04
C LEU A 459 -24.44 -6.81 -50.85
N GLY A 460 -24.10 -6.73 -52.13
CA GLY A 460 -24.77 -5.87 -53.08
C GLY A 460 -25.92 -6.58 -53.80
N ALA A 461 -26.71 -5.74 -54.48
CA ALA A 461 -27.72 -5.97 -55.51
C ALA A 461 -29.20 -5.95 -55.05
N ASP A 462 -29.87 -4.84 -55.43
CA ASP A 462 -31.31 -4.74 -55.73
C ASP A 462 -31.70 -5.70 -56.89
N PRO A 463 -33.00 -6.02 -57.12
CA PRO A 463 -34.20 -5.72 -56.31
C PRO A 463 -34.87 -6.95 -55.67
#